data_AF-A0A7J5EI32-F1
#
_entry.id   AF-A0A7J5EI32-F1
#
_cell.length_a   1.000
_cell.length_b   1.000
_cell.length_c   1.000
_cell.angle_alpha   90.00
_cell.angle_beta   90.00
_cell.angle_gamma   90.00
#
_symmetry.space_group_name_H-M   'P 1'
#
loop_
_entity.id
_entity.type
_entity.pdbx_description
1 polymer ?
#
loop_
_entity_poly.entity_id
_entity_poly.type
_entity_poly.pdbx_seq_one_letter_code
_entity_poly.pdbx_strand_id
1 'polypeptide(L)'
;MSNDVKLQDVTAQNWRAVVNLRLADDQQRLLASNVYSIAQSKFDPDAHPRAICAGETVVGFLMYDVPELDDEDRTLRDGLVTLLSVHRGNVMSVAAAMGKRRSQIYKWARRLNIDLDAYRR
;
A
#
# COMPACT_ATOMS: atom_id res chain seq x y z
N MET A 1 -12.62 -26.85 -3.63
CA MET A 1 -12.50 -25.39 -3.85
C MET A 1 -11.25 -24.94 -3.13
N SER A 2 -10.37 -24.18 -3.79
CA SER A 2 -9.17 -23.65 -3.12
C SER A 2 -9.61 -22.52 -2.19
N ASN A 3 -9.24 -22.57 -0.91
CA ASN A 3 -9.46 -21.48 0.07
C ASN A 3 -8.46 -20.32 -0.11
N ASP A 4 -7.82 -20.22 -1.27
CA ASP A 4 -6.81 -19.21 -1.58
C ASP A 4 -7.50 -17.92 -2.05
N VAL A 5 -7.44 -16.89 -1.20
CA VAL A 5 -8.00 -15.56 -1.47
C VAL A 5 -6.85 -14.60 -1.79
N LYS A 6 -6.96 -13.89 -2.91
CA LYS A 6 -5.94 -12.94 -3.38
C LYS A 6 -6.51 -11.56 -3.63
N LEU A 7 -5.68 -10.56 -3.44
CA LEU A 7 -5.94 -9.20 -3.89
C LEU A 7 -5.30 -9.00 -5.26
N GLN A 8 -6.09 -8.58 -6.23
CA GLN A 8 -5.64 -8.29 -7.60
C GLN A 8 -5.97 -6.84 -7.96
N ASP A 9 -5.17 -6.24 -8.83
CA ASP A 9 -5.52 -4.95 -9.44
C ASP A 9 -6.88 -5.03 -10.15
N VAL A 10 -7.62 -3.92 -10.12
CA VAL A 10 -8.79 -3.76 -10.98
C VAL A 10 -8.33 -3.37 -12.38
N THR A 11 -8.64 -4.21 -13.36
CA THR A 11 -8.16 -4.10 -14.74
C THR A 11 -9.33 -4.18 -15.74
N ALA A 12 -9.03 -3.98 -17.03
CA ALA A 12 -10.00 -4.15 -18.12
C ALA A 12 -10.65 -5.54 -18.12
N GLN A 13 -9.97 -6.56 -17.58
CA GLN A 13 -10.43 -7.94 -17.56
C GLN A 13 -11.44 -8.21 -16.42
N ASN A 14 -11.32 -7.57 -15.25
CA ASN A 14 -12.10 -7.91 -14.06
C ASN A 14 -13.05 -6.81 -13.56
N TRP A 15 -12.94 -5.56 -14.05
CA TRP A 15 -13.74 -4.44 -13.52
C TRP A 15 -15.26 -4.68 -13.62
N ARG A 16 -15.73 -5.37 -14.67
CA ARG A 16 -17.15 -5.72 -14.84
C ARG A 16 -17.65 -6.63 -13.71
N ALA A 17 -16.84 -7.58 -13.28
CA ALA A 17 -17.21 -8.46 -12.16
C ALA A 17 -17.27 -7.66 -10.85
N VAL A 18 -16.33 -6.72 -10.64
CA VAL A 18 -16.29 -5.84 -9.47
C VAL A 18 -17.53 -4.95 -9.38
N VAL A 19 -17.93 -4.29 -10.47
CA VAL A 19 -19.09 -3.36 -10.46
C VAL A 19 -20.44 -4.08 -10.36
N ASN A 20 -20.48 -5.38 -10.69
CA ASN A 20 -21.67 -6.21 -10.59
C ASN A 20 -21.80 -6.93 -9.24
N LEU A 21 -20.85 -6.74 -8.30
CA LEU A 21 -20.98 -7.25 -6.95
C LEU A 21 -22.25 -6.67 -6.30
N ARG A 22 -23.14 -7.54 -5.84
CA ARG A 22 -24.39 -7.15 -5.19
C ARG A 22 -24.17 -7.03 -3.70
N LEU A 23 -24.40 -5.83 -3.17
CA LEU A 23 -24.58 -5.62 -1.75
C LEU A 23 -26.01 -6.02 -1.35
N ALA A 24 -26.18 -6.45 -0.10
CA ALA A 24 -27.50 -6.58 0.48
C ALA A 24 -28.22 -5.21 0.45
N ASP A 25 -29.55 -5.22 0.28
CA ASP A 25 -30.33 -4.00 0.00
C ASP A 25 -30.20 -2.92 1.09
N ASP A 26 -29.91 -3.33 2.33
CA ASP A 26 -29.66 -2.47 3.49
C ASP A 26 -28.30 -1.76 3.45
N GLN A 27 -27.30 -2.36 2.81
CA GLN A 27 -25.94 -1.80 2.69
C GLN A 27 -25.79 -0.84 1.50
N GLN A 28 -26.62 -0.97 0.47
CA GLN A 28 -26.50 -0.20 -0.78
C GLN A 28 -26.59 1.31 -0.60
N ARG A 29 -27.28 1.80 0.45
CA ARG A 29 -27.43 3.25 0.70
C ARG A 29 -26.32 3.86 1.55
N LEU A 30 -25.47 3.03 2.15
CA LEU A 30 -24.42 3.47 3.08
C LEU A 30 -23.06 3.62 2.38
N LEU A 31 -22.94 3.10 1.17
CA LEU A 31 -21.68 3.02 0.44
C LEU A 31 -21.82 3.62 -0.95
N ALA A 32 -20.74 4.24 -1.45
CA ALA A 32 -20.63 4.56 -2.86
C ALA A 32 -20.64 3.27 -3.70
N SER A 33 -21.13 3.35 -4.95
CA SER A 33 -21.06 2.22 -5.86
C SER A 33 -19.61 1.89 -6.21
N ASN A 34 -19.30 0.62 -6.46
CA ASN A 34 -17.97 0.22 -6.91
C ASN A 34 -17.56 0.92 -8.21
N VAL A 35 -18.53 1.28 -9.07
CA VAL A 35 -18.29 2.10 -10.27
C VAL A 35 -17.72 3.46 -9.88
N TYR A 36 -18.34 4.13 -8.90
CA TYR A 36 -17.88 5.41 -8.40
C TYR A 36 -16.48 5.30 -7.79
N SER A 37 -16.23 4.29 -6.95
CA SER A 37 -14.91 4.08 -6.33
C SER A 37 -13.80 3.86 -7.37
N ILE A 38 -14.06 3.06 -8.41
CA ILE A 38 -13.09 2.86 -9.51
C ILE A 38 -12.85 4.15 -10.28
N ALA A 39 -13.89 4.96 -10.51
CA ALA A 39 -13.75 6.23 -11.21
C ALA A 39 -12.98 7.25 -10.37
N GLN A 40 -13.30 7.36 -9.07
CA GLN A 40 -12.61 8.22 -8.11
C GLN A 40 -11.10 7.91 -8.08
N SER A 41 -10.73 6.63 -8.08
CA SER A 41 -9.32 6.22 -8.06
C SER A 41 -8.50 6.63 -9.31
N LYS A 42 -9.12 7.23 -10.33
CA LYS A 42 -8.42 7.80 -11.48
C LYS A 42 -8.06 9.28 -11.30
N PHE A 43 -8.65 9.91 -10.29
CA PHE A 43 -8.39 11.29 -9.92
C PHE A 43 -7.65 11.41 -8.59
N ASP A 44 -7.57 10.33 -7.83
CA ASP A 44 -6.83 10.21 -6.59
C ASP A 44 -5.69 9.19 -6.75
N PRO A 45 -4.42 9.65 -6.84
CA PRO A 45 -3.25 8.77 -6.98
C PRO A 45 -3.02 7.84 -5.77
N ASP A 46 -3.49 8.24 -4.59
CA ASP A 46 -3.31 7.47 -3.36
C ASP A 46 -4.31 6.29 -3.32
N ALA A 47 -5.43 6.40 -4.02
CA ALA A 47 -6.50 5.42 -4.00
C ALA A 47 -6.16 4.16 -4.83
N HIS A 48 -6.04 3.03 -4.15
CA HIS A 48 -5.69 1.74 -4.74
C HIS A 48 -6.87 0.74 -4.68
N PRO A 49 -7.66 0.61 -5.75
CA PRO A 49 -8.73 -0.38 -5.82
C PRO A 49 -8.17 -1.79 -6.03
N ARG A 50 -8.72 -2.77 -5.29
CA ARG A 50 -8.41 -4.19 -5.43
C ARG A 50 -9.66 -5.04 -5.58
N ALA A 51 -9.63 -5.97 -6.52
CA ALA A 51 -10.57 -7.09 -6.55
C ALA A 51 -10.11 -8.15 -5.54
N ILE A 52 -11.05 -8.66 -4.74
CA ILE A 52 -10.83 -9.81 -3.88
C ILE A 52 -11.26 -11.05 -4.67
N CYS A 53 -10.31 -11.93 -4.98
CA CYS A 53 -10.52 -13.09 -5.83
C CYS A 53 -10.35 -14.40 -5.05
N ALA A 54 -11.33 -15.30 -5.14
CA ALA A 54 -11.22 -16.69 -4.72
C ALA A 54 -11.03 -17.57 -5.95
N GLY A 55 -9.80 -18.02 -6.19
CA GLY A 55 -9.42 -18.56 -7.50
C GLY A 55 -9.60 -17.52 -8.61
N GLU A 56 -10.40 -17.85 -9.63
CA GLU A 56 -10.70 -16.96 -10.76
C GLU A 56 -11.97 -16.10 -10.54
N THR A 57 -12.68 -16.33 -9.44
CA THR A 57 -13.95 -15.62 -9.16
C THR A 57 -13.70 -14.39 -8.31
N VAL A 58 -14.17 -13.23 -8.78
CA VAL A 58 -14.23 -12.00 -7.97
C VAL A 58 -15.35 -12.17 -6.94
N VAL A 59 -15.00 -12.13 -5.67
CA VAL A 59 -15.91 -12.30 -4.52
C VAL A 59 -16.05 -11.06 -3.66
N GLY A 60 -15.24 -10.02 -3.94
CA GLY A 60 -15.29 -8.78 -3.17
C GLY A 60 -14.47 -7.66 -3.81
N PHE A 61 -14.53 -6.50 -3.17
CA PHE A 61 -13.85 -5.28 -3.57
C PHE A 61 -13.36 -4.56 -2.32
N LEU A 62 -12.17 -3.99 -2.40
CA LEU A 62 -11.69 -3.03 -1.41
C LEU A 62 -10.94 -1.91 -2.12
N MET A 63 -10.84 -0.78 -1.44
CA MET A 63 -10.00 0.34 -1.84
C MET A 63 -9.29 0.83 -0.59
N TYR A 64 -8.01 1.13 -0.70
CA TYR A 64 -7.21 1.68 0.37
C TYR A 64 -6.34 2.80 -0.17
N ASP A 65 -5.99 3.74 0.70
CA ASP A 65 -5.16 4.87 0.32
C ASP A 65 -3.71 4.62 0.77
N VAL A 66 -2.76 4.88 -0.12
CA VAL A 66 -1.33 4.97 0.22
C VAL A 66 -0.89 6.38 -0.13
N PRO A 67 -0.80 7.27 0.87
CA PRO A 67 -0.37 8.64 0.64
C PRO A 67 0.96 8.68 -0.09
N GLU A 68 1.01 9.37 -1.22
CA GLU A 68 2.27 9.64 -1.88
C GLU A 68 3.17 10.48 -0.95
N LEU A 69 4.44 10.08 -0.83
CA LEU A 69 5.40 10.86 -0.06
C LEU A 69 5.67 12.18 -0.77
N ASP A 70 5.70 13.27 0.00
CA ASP A 70 6.25 14.52 -0.49
C ASP A 70 7.74 14.37 -0.88
N ASP A 71 8.27 15.35 -1.63
CA ASP A 71 9.62 15.27 -2.18
C ASP A 71 10.71 15.17 -1.10
N GLU A 72 10.48 15.77 0.07
CA GLU A 72 11.41 15.72 1.19
C GLU A 72 11.44 14.30 1.79
N ASP A 73 10.27 13.72 2.03
CA ASP A 73 10.13 12.38 2.58
C ASP A 73 10.58 11.30 1.61
N ARG A 74 10.38 11.50 0.30
CA ARG A 74 10.91 10.62 -0.75
C ARG A 74 12.44 10.63 -0.75
N THR A 75 13.05 11.81 -0.75
CA THR A 75 14.51 11.97 -0.71
C THR A 75 15.10 11.36 0.55
N LEU A 76 14.45 11.59 1.70
CA LEU A 76 14.87 11.01 2.97
C LEU A 76 14.74 9.48 2.98
N ARG A 77 13.64 8.94 2.45
CA ARG A 77 13.40 7.50 2.34
C ARG A 77 14.47 6.84 1.49
N ASP A 78 14.78 7.39 0.33
CA ASP A 78 15.78 6.85 -0.58
C ASP A 78 17.16 6.83 0.08
N GLY A 79 17.56 7.93 0.72
CA GLY A 79 18.82 7.99 1.48
C GLY A 79 18.89 6.96 2.61
N LEU A 80 17.79 6.79 3.37
CA LEU A 80 17.70 5.78 4.42
C LEU A 80 17.81 4.35 3.87
N VAL A 81 17.08 4.02 2.80
CA VAL A 81 17.10 2.70 2.17
C VAL A 81 18.50 2.37 1.63
N THR A 82 19.16 3.34 0.99
CA THR A 82 20.54 3.17 0.51
C THR A 82 21.48 2.85 1.67
N LEU A 83 21.46 3.66 2.74
CA LEU A 83 22.35 3.48 3.88
C LEU A 83 22.04 2.19 4.67
N LEU A 84 20.76 1.85 4.84
CA LEU A 84 20.35 0.59 5.47
C LEU A 84 20.86 -0.62 4.67
N SER A 85 20.82 -0.56 3.35
CA SER A 85 21.37 -1.63 2.49
C SER A 85 22.89 -1.71 2.62
N VAL A 86 23.60 -0.59 2.52
CA VAL A 86 25.07 -0.51 2.64
C VAL A 86 25.54 -1.03 4.00
N HIS A 87 24.85 -0.64 5.07
CA HIS A 87 25.21 -1.02 6.44
C HIS A 87 24.47 -2.27 6.95
N ARG A 88 23.83 -3.06 6.07
CA ARG A 88 23.14 -4.32 6.39
C ARG A 88 22.18 -4.20 7.59
N GLY A 89 21.38 -3.14 7.59
CA GLY A 89 20.38 -2.87 8.64
C GLY A 89 20.96 -2.36 9.96
N ASN A 90 22.27 -2.06 10.03
CA ASN A 90 22.87 -1.49 11.24
C ASN A 90 22.48 -0.01 11.41
N VAL A 91 21.45 0.22 12.23
CA VAL A 91 20.90 1.55 12.52
C VAL A 91 21.94 2.50 13.14
N MET A 92 22.91 1.99 13.90
CA MET A 92 23.95 2.86 14.50
C MET A 92 24.89 3.41 13.42
N SER A 93 25.29 2.57 12.46
CA SER A 93 26.11 3.01 11.32
C SER A 93 25.37 3.99 10.42
N VAL A 94 24.08 3.73 10.14
CA VAL A 94 23.23 4.65 9.38
C VAL A 94 23.09 6.00 10.10
N ALA A 95 22.83 5.98 11.41
CA ALA A 95 22.71 7.20 12.21
C ALA A 95 24.00 8.02 12.18
N ALA A 96 25.17 7.37 12.30
CA ALA A 96 26.47 8.01 12.21
C ALA A 96 26.71 8.62 10.82
N ALA A 97 26.43 7.88 9.75
CA ALA A 97 26.59 8.35 8.37
C ALA A 97 25.70 9.57 8.05
N MET A 98 24.51 9.66 8.64
CA MET A 98 23.59 10.79 8.47
C MET A 98 23.82 11.94 9.45
N GLY A 99 24.74 11.79 10.41
CA GLY A 99 24.92 12.76 11.50
C GLY A 99 23.68 12.94 12.37
N LYS A 100 22.89 11.87 12.57
CA LYS A 100 21.63 11.87 13.34
C LYS A 100 21.71 10.92 14.53
N ARG A 101 20.73 11.02 15.43
CA ARG A 101 20.55 10.07 16.55
C ARG A 101 19.81 8.83 16.07
N ARG A 102 20.13 7.65 16.65
CA ARG A 102 19.44 6.38 16.35
C ARG A 102 17.91 6.48 16.48
N SER A 103 17.43 7.22 17.48
CA SER A 103 15.99 7.41 17.74
C SER A 103 15.28 8.13 16.60
N GLN A 104 16.00 9.02 15.90
CA GLN A 104 15.49 9.71 14.72
C GLN A 104 15.36 8.77 13.53
N ILE A 105 16.32 7.85 13.35
CA ILE A 105 16.23 6.80 12.32
C ILE A 105 15.00 5.92 12.55
N TYR A 106 14.77 5.46 13.79
CA TYR A 106 13.55 4.67 14.09
C TYR A 106 12.26 5.46 13.86
N LYS A 107 12.21 6.75 14.22
CA LYS A 107 11.05 7.61 13.95
C LYS A 107 10.79 7.74 12.45
N TRP A 108 11.84 7.99 11.67
CA TRP A 108 11.72 8.09 10.22
C TRP A 108 11.35 6.76 9.57
N ALA A 109 11.95 5.64 9.97
CA ALA A 109 11.59 4.33 9.48
C ALA A 109 10.10 4.02 9.71
N ARG A 110 9.58 4.35 10.91
CA ARG A 110 8.14 4.21 11.20
C ARG A 110 7.29 5.13 10.32
N ARG A 111 7.66 6.40 10.18
CA ARG A 111 6.89 7.39 9.40
C ARG A 111 6.86 7.06 7.91
N LEU A 112 7.99 6.59 7.36
CA LEU A 112 8.17 6.29 5.94
C LEU A 112 7.88 4.82 5.58
N ASN A 113 7.30 4.08 6.53
CA ASN A 113 6.96 2.67 6.41
C ASN A 113 8.11 1.79 5.89
N ILE A 114 9.31 1.96 6.48
CA ILE A 114 10.50 1.17 6.17
C ILE A 114 10.62 0.05 7.20
N ASP A 115 10.52 -1.20 6.73
CA ASP A 115 10.85 -2.36 7.55
C ASP A 115 12.37 -2.49 7.70
N LEU A 116 12.89 -2.22 8.89
CA LEU A 116 14.32 -2.30 9.19
C LEU A 116 14.84 -3.74 9.20
N ASP A 117 13.99 -4.73 9.51
CA ASP A 117 14.39 -6.11 9.63
C ASP A 117 14.65 -6.73 8.25
N ALA A 118 13.97 -6.25 7.20
CA ALA A 118 14.22 -6.62 5.82
C ALA A 118 15.67 -6.39 5.35
N TYR A 119 16.43 -5.53 6.04
CA TYR A 119 17.81 -5.19 5.71
C TYR A 119 18.85 -5.86 6.61
N ARG A 120 18.43 -6.55 7.68
CA ARG A 120 19.35 -7.28 8.57
C ARG A 120 19.75 -8.61 7.91
N ARG A 121 20.95 -8.65 7.35
CA ARG A 121 21.57 -9.84 6.74
C ARG A 121 22.96 -10.08 7.28
#